data_AF-A0A2N2GKH0-F1
#
_entry.id   AF-A0A2N2GKH0-F1
#
_cell.length_a   1.000
_cell.length_b   1.000
_cell.length_c   1.000
_cell.angle_alpha   90.00
_cell.angle_beta   90.00
_cell.angle_gamma   90.00
#
_symmetry.space_group_name_H-M   'P 1'
#
loop_
_entity.id
_entity.type
_entity.pdbx_description
1 polymer ?
#
loop_
_entity_poly.entity_id
_entity_poly.type
_entity_poly.pdbx_seq_one_letter_code
_entity_poly.pdbx_strand_id
1 'polypeptide(L)'
;MRGGARPGSGPKKGTKYKPRASKGKGKPAVEPKTKKPEVPQDIQDEAALQNMTPLDYMLKVMRDTNADTTRRDRMAQAAAPFVHPRIAEGKGKKGEKENKARQAGAGKFSPGAPPLKLVK
;
A
#
# COMPACT_ATOMS: atom_id res chain seq x y z
N MET A 1 -18.59 -25.48 25.11
CA MET A 1 -19.58 -25.53 24.01
C MET A 1 -18.88 -25.19 22.70
N ARG A 2 -18.80 -26.12 21.74
CA ARG A 2 -18.22 -25.87 20.41
C ARG A 2 -19.18 -24.98 19.60
N GLY A 3 -18.71 -23.82 19.18
CA GLY A 3 -19.43 -22.90 18.29
C GLY A 3 -19.53 -23.45 16.86
N GLY A 4 -20.26 -24.55 16.68
CA GLY A 4 -20.63 -25.09 15.37
C GLY A 4 -21.93 -24.48 14.86
N ALA A 5 -22.16 -24.59 13.55
CA ALA A 5 -23.42 -24.18 12.91
C ALA A 5 -24.63 -24.79 13.66
N ARG A 6 -25.59 -23.95 14.05
CA ARG A 6 -26.75 -24.37 14.84
C ARG A 6 -27.73 -25.11 13.92
N PRO A 7 -28.27 -26.28 14.30
CA PRO A 7 -29.26 -26.99 13.50
C PRO A 7 -30.43 -26.06 13.16
N GLY A 8 -30.76 -25.89 11.87
CA GLY A 8 -31.85 -25.03 11.40
C GLY A 8 -31.49 -23.55 11.16
N SER A 9 -30.23 -23.11 11.39
CA SER A 9 -29.81 -21.72 11.10
C SER A 9 -29.47 -21.45 9.62
N GLY A 10 -29.94 -22.31 8.72
CA GLY A 10 -29.73 -22.20 7.26
C GLY A 10 -31.00 -21.77 6.53
N PRO A 11 -30.91 -21.20 5.31
CA PRO A 11 -32.07 -20.84 4.51
C PRO A 11 -32.95 -22.06 4.22
N LYS A 12 -34.29 -21.88 4.24
CA LYS A 12 -35.25 -22.96 3.98
C LYS A 12 -35.07 -23.49 2.54
N LYS A 13 -35.06 -24.83 2.38
CA LYS A 13 -34.90 -25.53 1.10
C LYS A 13 -35.99 -25.06 0.11
N GLY A 14 -35.57 -24.62 -1.08
CA GLY A 14 -36.46 -24.07 -2.12
C GLY A 14 -36.50 -22.54 -2.19
N THR A 15 -35.91 -21.83 -1.22
CA THR A 15 -35.69 -20.39 -1.35
C THR A 15 -34.47 -20.10 -2.21
N LYS A 16 -34.59 -19.21 -3.22
CA LYS A 16 -33.44 -18.69 -3.98
C LYS A 16 -32.66 -17.71 -3.09
N TYR A 17 -31.96 -18.24 -2.09
CA TYR A 17 -31.04 -17.45 -1.28
C TYR A 17 -29.87 -17.01 -2.17
N LYS A 18 -29.80 -15.70 -2.50
CA LYS A 18 -28.56 -15.12 -3.03
C LYS A 18 -27.60 -15.06 -1.85
N PRO A 19 -26.49 -15.84 -1.82
CA PRO A 19 -25.50 -15.65 -0.79
C PRO A 19 -25.07 -14.19 -0.85
N ARG A 20 -25.08 -13.48 0.29
CA ARG A 20 -24.24 -12.28 0.41
C ARG A 20 -22.86 -12.77 0.04
N ALA A 21 -22.35 -12.30 -1.09
CA ALA A 21 -21.07 -12.70 -1.64
C ALA A 21 -20.12 -12.84 -0.46
N SER A 22 -19.67 -14.07 -0.21
CA SER A 22 -18.58 -14.32 0.70
C SER A 22 -17.55 -13.26 0.37
N LYS A 23 -17.11 -12.52 1.38
CA LYS A 23 -15.98 -11.60 1.28
C LYS A 23 -14.79 -12.46 0.85
N GLY A 24 -14.64 -12.63 -0.46
CA GLY A 24 -14.08 -13.86 -1.02
C GLY A 24 -14.60 -14.08 -2.44
N LYS A 25 -13.99 -13.31 -3.36
CA LYS A 25 -14.02 -13.44 -4.84
C LYS A 25 -15.26 -12.88 -5.55
N GLY A 26 -15.03 -11.86 -6.38
CA GLY A 26 -15.88 -11.59 -7.54
C GLY A 26 -16.75 -10.33 -7.52
N LYS A 27 -16.32 -9.22 -6.89
CA LYS A 27 -16.48 -7.95 -7.62
C LYS A 27 -15.35 -7.97 -8.66
N PRO A 28 -15.54 -7.60 -9.94
CA PRO A 28 -14.39 -7.25 -10.75
C PRO A 28 -13.62 -6.25 -9.89
N ALA A 29 -12.38 -6.57 -9.58
CA ALA A 29 -11.48 -5.54 -9.11
C ALA A 29 -11.55 -4.51 -10.22
N VAL A 30 -12.32 -3.45 -10.00
CA VAL A 30 -11.96 -2.17 -10.57
C VAL A 30 -10.55 -2.05 -10.04
N GLU A 31 -9.56 -2.35 -10.89
CA GLU A 31 -8.18 -2.04 -10.60
C GLU A 31 -8.27 -0.64 -10.02
N PRO A 32 -7.90 -0.41 -8.75
CA PRO A 32 -7.83 0.95 -8.29
C PRO A 32 -6.83 1.54 -9.25
N LYS A 33 -7.31 2.34 -10.22
CA LYS A 33 -6.45 3.12 -11.08
C LYS A 33 -5.68 3.93 -10.07
N THR A 34 -4.47 3.49 -9.77
CA THR A 34 -3.57 4.16 -8.84
C THR A 34 -3.17 5.41 -9.60
N LYS A 35 -4.10 6.37 -9.66
CA LYS A 35 -3.78 7.72 -10.03
C LYS A 35 -2.67 8.07 -9.07
N LYS A 36 -1.48 8.32 -9.62
CA LYS A 36 -0.40 8.90 -8.86
C LYS A 36 -1.01 10.09 -8.13
N PRO A 37 -0.70 10.30 -6.84
CA PRO A 37 -1.15 11.50 -6.16
C PRO A 37 -0.56 12.69 -6.92
N GLU A 38 -1.36 13.25 -7.82
CA GLU A 38 -1.02 14.45 -8.55
C GLU A 38 -1.23 15.60 -7.57
N VAL A 39 -0.15 16.35 -7.35
CA VAL A 39 -0.23 17.57 -6.56
C VAL A 39 -1.10 18.55 -7.35
N PRO A 40 -2.15 19.12 -6.73
CA PRO A 40 -2.98 20.16 -7.35
C PRO A 40 -2.13 21.30 -7.96
N GLN A 41 -2.52 21.79 -9.14
CA GLN A 41 -1.75 22.80 -9.88
C GLN A 41 -1.59 24.11 -9.09
N ASP A 42 -2.62 24.51 -8.33
CA ASP A 42 -2.56 25.69 -7.46
C ASP A 42 -1.40 25.63 -6.45
N ILE A 43 -1.10 24.45 -5.92
CA ILE A 43 0.02 24.25 -4.99
C ILE A 43 1.36 24.35 -5.72
N GLN A 44 1.43 23.88 -6.98
CA GLN A 44 2.64 23.97 -7.80
C GLN A 44 2.95 25.43 -8.15
N ASP A 45 1.94 26.18 -8.54
CA ASP A 45 2.07 27.59 -8.91
C ASP A 45 2.50 28.44 -7.70
N GLU A 46 1.86 28.25 -6.54
CA GLU A 46 2.23 28.93 -5.30
C GLU A 46 3.64 28.57 -4.81
N ALA A 47 4.03 27.31 -4.94
CA ALA A 47 5.38 26.87 -4.60
C ALA A 47 6.42 27.49 -5.55
N ALA A 48 6.13 27.55 -6.85
CA ALA A 48 6.97 28.18 -7.85
C ALA A 48 7.13 29.69 -7.59
N LEU A 49 6.06 30.38 -7.22
CA LEU A 49 6.10 31.79 -6.82
C LEU A 49 7.02 32.03 -5.61
N GLN A 50 7.07 31.08 -4.67
CA GLN A 50 7.96 31.16 -3.51
C GLN A 50 9.35 30.56 -3.76
N ASN A 51 9.66 30.14 -4.98
CA ASN A 51 10.90 29.44 -5.35
C ASN A 51 11.21 28.23 -4.45
N MET A 52 10.16 27.49 -4.04
CA MET A 52 10.26 26.32 -3.18
C MET A 52 9.75 25.07 -3.89
N THR A 53 10.16 23.90 -3.40
CA THR A 53 9.53 22.66 -3.86
C THR A 53 8.07 22.61 -3.39
N PRO A 54 7.18 21.94 -4.13
CA PRO A 54 5.78 21.78 -3.71
C PRO A 54 5.65 21.16 -2.32
N LEU A 55 6.54 20.20 -1.99
CA LEU A 55 6.58 19.57 -0.68
C LEU A 55 6.95 20.58 0.42
N ASP A 56 7.98 21.39 0.21
CA ASP A 56 8.41 22.38 1.19
C ASP A 56 7.33 23.44 1.42
N TYR A 57 6.64 23.85 0.37
CA TYR A 57 5.53 24.77 0.47
C TYR A 57 4.38 24.18 1.31
N MET A 58 3.96 22.94 1.05
CA MET A 58 2.94 22.25 1.85
C MET A 58 3.33 22.18 3.34
N LEU A 59 4.59 21.80 3.64
CA LEU A 59 5.10 21.72 5.01
C LEU A 59 5.17 23.09 5.69
N LYS A 60 5.51 24.15 4.96
CA LYS A 60 5.52 25.52 5.47
C LYS A 60 4.12 25.96 5.89
N VAL A 61 3.12 25.74 5.04
CA VAL A 61 1.72 26.07 5.33
C VAL A 61 1.21 25.28 6.54
N MET A 62 1.56 24.00 6.66
CA MET A 62 1.17 23.16 7.81
C MET A 62 1.74 23.67 9.15
N ARG A 63 2.93 24.30 9.13
CA ARG A 63 3.62 24.82 10.33
C ARG A 63 3.16 26.21 10.75
N ASP A 64 2.50 26.96 9.87
CA ASP A 64 2.02 28.31 10.16
C ASP A 64 0.74 28.28 10.99
N THR A 65 0.78 28.82 12.22
CA THR A 65 -0.38 28.87 13.11
C THR A 65 -1.44 29.87 12.68
N ASN A 66 -1.07 30.84 11.83
CA ASN A 66 -1.99 31.88 11.34
C ASN A 66 -2.70 31.45 10.05
N ALA A 67 -2.27 30.36 9.42
CA ALA A 67 -2.91 29.84 8.23
C ALA A 67 -4.25 29.19 8.56
N ASP A 68 -5.21 29.36 7.65
CA ASP A 68 -6.54 28.78 7.78
C ASP A 68 -6.47 27.25 8.00
N THR A 69 -7.31 26.76 8.91
CA THR A 69 -7.38 25.34 9.28
C THR A 69 -7.66 24.43 8.09
N THR A 70 -8.57 24.81 7.20
CA THR A 70 -8.94 23.98 6.05
C THR A 70 -7.80 23.91 5.04
N ARG A 71 -7.08 25.02 4.85
CA ARG A 71 -5.88 25.07 3.99
C ARG A 71 -4.79 24.17 4.57
N ARG A 72 -4.56 24.17 5.88
CA ARG A 72 -3.58 23.29 6.53
C ARG A 72 -3.93 21.81 6.35
N ASP A 73 -5.18 21.43 6.56
CA ASP A 73 -5.64 20.05 6.38
C ASP A 73 -5.51 19.58 4.93
N ARG A 74 -5.81 20.47 3.97
CA ARG A 74 -5.63 20.21 2.53
C ARG A 74 -4.16 19.97 2.19
N MET A 75 -3.24 20.80 2.71
CA MET A 75 -1.80 20.61 2.50
C MET A 75 -1.30 19.31 3.14
N ALA A 76 -1.79 18.96 4.33
CA ALA A 76 -1.44 17.70 5.00
C ALA A 76 -1.85 16.46 4.18
N GLN A 77 -3.06 16.46 3.61
CA GLN A 77 -3.52 15.37 2.74
C GLN A 77 -2.69 15.25 1.47
N ALA A 78 -2.32 16.37 0.85
CA ALA A 78 -1.49 16.40 -0.34
C ALA A 78 -0.03 15.97 -0.07
N ALA A 79 0.49 16.27 1.13
CA ALA A 79 1.85 15.90 1.54
C ALA A 79 2.00 14.44 2.00
N ALA A 80 0.91 13.81 2.49
CA ALA A 80 0.90 12.42 2.96
C ALA A 80 1.62 11.39 2.06
N PRO A 81 1.42 11.35 0.72
CA PRO A 81 2.11 10.39 -0.14
C PRO A 81 3.64 10.56 -0.21
N PHE A 82 4.15 11.76 0.08
CA PHE A 82 5.59 12.02 0.06
C PHE A 82 6.26 11.60 1.37
N VAL A 83 5.56 11.73 2.50
CA VAL A 83 6.09 11.41 3.84
C VAL A 83 5.83 9.95 4.24
N HIS A 84 4.74 9.36 3.74
CA HIS A 84 4.32 8.00 4.07
C HIS A 84 4.22 7.13 2.80
N PRO A 85 5.31 6.44 2.42
CA PRO A 85 5.31 5.62 1.22
C PRO A 85 4.26 4.51 1.32
N ARG A 86 3.49 4.31 0.27
CA ARG A 86 2.46 3.27 0.23
C ARG A 86 3.12 1.90 0.18
N ILE A 87 2.54 0.91 0.86
CA ILE A 87 3.03 -0.48 0.86
C ILE A 87 3.10 -1.06 -0.58
N ALA A 88 2.26 -0.56 -1.49
CA ALA A 88 2.28 -0.94 -2.90
C ALA A 88 3.53 -0.44 -3.66
N GLU A 89 4.12 0.67 -3.22
CA GLU A 89 5.31 1.30 -3.81
C GLU A 89 6.60 0.92 -3.06
N GLY A 90 6.50 0.46 -1.80
CA GLY A 90 7.60 -0.07 -1.00
C GLY A 90 7.82 -1.58 -1.12
N LYS A 91 8.62 -2.16 -0.19
CA LYS A 91 8.79 -3.62 -0.02
C LYS A 91 7.45 -4.24 0.42
N GLY A 92 6.53 -4.42 -0.51
CA GLY A 92 5.33 -5.21 -0.29
C GLY A 92 5.67 -6.67 -0.03
N LYS A 93 4.67 -7.49 0.31
CA LYS A 93 4.82 -8.94 0.60
C LYS A 93 5.67 -9.70 -0.44
N LYS A 94 5.64 -9.27 -1.71
CA LYS A 94 6.47 -9.82 -2.80
C LYS A 94 7.96 -9.50 -2.60
N GLY A 95 8.30 -8.24 -2.35
CA GLY A 95 9.68 -7.81 -2.10
C GLY A 95 10.23 -8.36 -0.77
N GLU A 96 9.39 -8.55 0.24
CA GLU A 96 9.77 -9.23 1.49
C GLU A 96 10.11 -10.70 1.26
N LYS A 97 9.31 -11.42 0.45
CA LYS A 97 9.57 -12.81 0.09
C LYS A 97 10.90 -12.96 -0.65
N GLU A 98 11.18 -12.06 -1.59
CA GLU A 98 12.43 -12.08 -2.34
C GLU A 98 13.65 -11.77 -1.46
N ASN A 99 13.56 -10.76 -0.58
CA ASN A 99 14.63 -10.47 0.37
C ASN A 99 14.87 -11.64 1.34
N LYS A 100 13.79 -12.28 1.84
CA LYS A 100 13.90 -13.47 2.68
C LYS A 100 14.53 -14.65 1.93
N ALA A 101 14.18 -14.87 0.66
CA ALA A 101 14.79 -15.91 -0.16
C ALA A 101 16.29 -15.65 -0.39
N ARG A 102 16.67 -14.41 -0.72
CA ARG A 102 18.08 -14.01 -0.87
C ARG A 102 18.86 -14.21 0.44
N GLN A 103 18.30 -13.80 1.57
CA GLN A 103 18.93 -13.96 2.88
C GLN A 103 19.07 -15.43 3.29
N ALA A 104 18.08 -16.27 2.99
CA ALA A 104 18.15 -17.71 3.24
C ALA A 104 19.21 -18.42 2.38
N GLY A 105 19.34 -18.02 1.10
CA GLY A 105 20.34 -18.57 0.17
C GLY A 105 21.79 -18.17 0.48
N ALA A 106 22.00 -17.11 1.26
CA ALA A 106 23.33 -16.68 1.71
C ALA A 106 23.76 -17.29 3.06
N GLY A 107 22.84 -17.96 3.77
CA GLY A 107 23.07 -18.53 5.09
C GLY A 107 23.47 -20.00 5.08
N LYS A 108 22.99 -20.75 6.08
CA LYS A 108 23.25 -22.19 6.27
C LYS A 108 22.92 -23.06 5.05
N PHE A 109 22.05 -22.60 4.16
CA PHE A 109 21.60 -23.30 2.96
C PHE A 109 22.26 -22.79 1.67
N SER A 110 23.40 -22.10 1.77
CA SER A 110 24.15 -21.69 0.58
C SER A 110 24.66 -22.90 -0.20
N PRO A 111 24.71 -22.82 -1.54
CA PRO A 111 25.24 -23.92 -2.35
C PRO A 111 26.73 -24.14 -2.02
N GLY A 112 27.11 -25.39 -1.78
CA GLY A 112 28.51 -25.77 -1.55
C GLY A 112 29.38 -25.47 -2.77
N ALA A 113 30.69 -25.28 -2.53
CA ALA A 113 31.64 -25.03 -3.59
C ALA A 113 31.60 -26.17 -4.64
N PRO A 114 31.72 -25.85 -5.95
CA PRO A 114 31.72 -26.87 -7.00
C PRO A 114 32.93 -27.81 -6.84
N PRO A 115 32.82 -29.08 -7.26
CA PRO A 115 33.91 -30.02 -7.16
C PRO A 115 35.12 -29.58 -7.99
N LEU A 116 36.33 -29.76 -7.45
CA LEU A 116 37.57 -29.45 -8.14
C LEU A 116 37.70 -30.35 -9.37
N LYS A 117 37.85 -29.75 -10.55
CA LYS A 117 38.19 -30.50 -11.75
C LYS A 117 39.68 -30.82 -11.70
N LEU A 118 40.01 -32.10 -11.56
CA LEU A 118 41.38 -32.58 -11.73
C LEU A 118 41.77 -32.32 -13.20
N VAL A 119 42.67 -31.36 -13.42
CA VAL A 119 43.28 -31.17 -14.74
C VAL A 119 44.26 -32.32 -14.94
N LYS A 120 44.11 -33.03 -16.06
CA LYS A 120 44.97 -34.15 -16.43
C LYS A 120 46.31 -33.66 -16.97
#